data_AF-S4MYN7-F1
#
_entry.id   AF-S4MYN7-F1
#
_cell.length_a   1.000
_cell.length_b   1.000
_cell.length_c   1.000
_cell.angle_alpha   90.00
_cell.angle_beta   90.00
_cell.angle_gamma   90.00
#
_symmetry.space_group_name_H-M   'P 1'
#
loop_
_entity.id
_entity.type
_entity.pdbx_description
1 polymer ?
#
loop_
_entity_poly.entity_id
_entity_poly.type
_entity_poly.pdbx_seq_one_letter_code
_entity_poly.pdbx_strand_id
1 'polypeptide(L)' 'MAELSERDRQILHMRFVEEATQAEIGERLGCSQMHVSRLIKRIITRLREGMLGELGCA' A
#
# COMPACT_ATOMS: atom_id res chain seq x y z
N MET A 1 12.24 0.85 -10.66
CA MET A 1 10.99 0.24 -10.16
C MET A 1 11.10 -0.18 -8.70
N ALA A 2 10.38 0.46 -7.78
CA ALA A 2 10.30 0.00 -6.39
C ALA A 2 9.42 -1.27 -6.35
N GLU A 3 10.04 -2.45 -6.25
CA GLU A 3 9.28 -3.69 -6.11
C GLU A 3 8.52 -3.72 -4.78
N LEU A 4 7.22 -3.99 -4.86
CA LEU A 4 6.38 -4.19 -3.69
C LEU A 4 6.71 -5.53 -3.04
N SER A 5 6.85 -5.52 -1.71
CA SER A 5 6.85 -6.77 -0.97
C SER A 5 5.51 -7.49 -1.14
N GLU A 6 5.49 -8.80 -0.95
CA GLU A 6 4.25 -9.58 -1.07
C GLU A 6 3.17 -9.10 -0.09
N ARG A 7 3.59 -8.70 1.12
CA ARG A 7 2.70 -8.09 2.11
C ARG A 7 2.10 -6.77 1.63
N ASP A 8 2.91 -5.90 1.01
CA ASP A 8 2.43 -4.63 0.49
C ASP A 8 1.45 -4.84 -0.66
N ARG A 9 1.73 -5.81 -1.56
CA ARG A 9 0.82 -6.21 -2.64
C ARG A 9 -0.50 -6.72 -2.08
N GLN A 10 -0.48 -7.58 -1.06
CA GLN A 10 -1.68 -8.10 -0.42
C GLN A 10 -2.53 -6.99 0.23
N ILE A 11 -1.88 -6.02 0.90
CA ILE A 11 -2.58 -4.87 1.50
C ILE A 11 -3.26 -4.02 0.41
N LEU A 12 -2.59 -3.76 -0.70
CA LEU A 12 -3.17 -3.03 -1.83
C LEU A 12 -4.30 -3.82 -2.51
N HIS A 13 -4.15 -5.14 -2.66
CA HIS A 13 -5.18 -6.00 -3.23
C HIS A 13 -6.47 -5.92 -2.41
N MET A 14 -6.38 -6.12 -1.09
CA MET A 14 -7.55 -6.00 -0.22
C MET A 14 -8.18 -4.60 -0.32
N ARG A 15 -7.38 -3.54 -0.38
CA ARG A 15 -7.90 -2.16 -0.39
C ARG A 15 -8.54 -1.73 -1.70
N PHE A 16 -7.97 -2.14 -2.84
CA PHE A 16 -8.30 -1.59 -4.16
C PHE A 16 -8.94 -2.59 -5.11
N VAL A 17 -8.85 -3.89 -4.82
CA VAL A 17 -9.51 -4.95 -5.61
C VAL A 17 -10.69 -5.52 -4.84
N GLU A 18 -10.51 -5.85 -3.56
CA GLU A 18 -11.59 -6.36 -2.70
C GLU A 18 -12.42 -5.25 -2.04
N GLU A 19 -12.05 -3.98 -2.25
CA GLU A 19 -12.68 -2.80 -1.65
C GLU A 19 -12.76 -2.80 -0.11
N ALA A 20 -11.95 -3.62 0.56
CA ALA A 20 -11.96 -3.73 2.02
C ALA A 20 -11.60 -2.38 2.67
N THR A 21 -12.35 -2.03 3.71
CA THR A 21 -12.05 -0.90 4.56
C THR A 21 -10.72 -1.11 5.28
N GLN A 22 -10.08 -0.02 5.69
CA GLN A 22 -8.83 -0.13 6.46
C GLN A 22 -9.04 -0.80 7.83
N ALA A 23 -10.27 -0.76 8.37
CA ALA A 23 -10.65 -1.46 9.59
C ALA A 23 -10.71 -2.97 9.37
N GLU A 24 -11.42 -3.44 8.33
CA GLU A 24 -11.48 -4.87 7.97
C GLU A 24 -10.10 -5.44 7.64
N ILE A 25 -9.26 -4.67 6.95
CA ILE A 25 -7.87 -5.05 6.71
C ILE A 25 -7.09 -5.17 8.03
N GLY A 26 -7.33 -4.25 8.97
CA GLY A 26 -6.69 -4.27 10.29
C GLY A 26 -7.07 -5.52 11.08
N GLU A 27 -8.36 -5.87 11.08
CA GLU A 27 -8.87 -7.10 11.70
C GLU A 27 -8.21 -8.34 11.11
N ARG A 28 -8.15 -8.46 9.78
CA ARG A 28 -7.50 -9.60 9.08
C ARG A 28 -6.00 -9.71 9.39
N LEU A 29 -5.32 -8.57 9.59
CA LEU A 29 -3.87 -8.51 9.83
C LEU A 29 -3.49 -8.47 11.33
N GLY A 30 -4.47 -8.49 12.23
CA GLY A 30 -4.22 -8.39 13.67
C GLY A 30 -3.62 -7.05 14.10
N CYS A 31 -4.00 -5.95 13.44
CA CYS A 31 -3.51 -4.60 13.75
C CYS A 31 -4.61 -3.54 13.69
N SER A 32 -4.32 -2.33 14.17
CA SER A 32 -5.29 -1.25 14.13
C SER A 32 -5.48 -0.68 12.72
N GLN A 33 -6.67 -0.17 12.43
CA GLN A 33 -6.95 0.60 11.21
C GLN A 33 -5.93 1.73 10.97
N MET A 34 -5.50 2.39 12.05
CA MET A 34 -4.47 3.43 12.02
C MET A 34 -3.12 2.89 11.49
N HIS A 35 -2.73 1.68 11.92
CA HIS A 35 -1.53 1.02 11.40
C HIS A 35 -1.70 0.76 9.90
N VAL A 36 -2.82 0.18 9.48
CA VAL A 36 -3.10 -0.07 8.05
C VAL A 36 -3.04 1.21 7.22
N SER A 37 -3.64 2.30 7.70
CA SER A 37 -3.58 3.60 7.03
C SER A 37 -2.15 4.08 6.79
N ARG A 38 -1.27 3.94 7.81
CA ARG A 38 0.16 4.28 7.68
C ARG A 38 0.88 3.38 6.68
N LEU A 39 0.57 2.08 6.65
CA LEU A 39 1.14 1.14 5.66
C LEU A 39 0.76 1.56 4.25
N ILE A 40 -0.54 1.74 3.97
CA ILE A 40 -1.04 2.14 2.64
C ILE A 40 -0.40 3.45 2.20
N LYS A 41 -0.35 4.46 3.08
CA LYS A 41 0.29 5.74 2.78
C LYS A 41 1.75 5.56 2.39
N ARG A 42 2.53 4.80 3.16
CA ARG A 42 3.95 4.54 2.89
C ARG A 42 4.14 3.80 1.56
N ILE A 43 3.30 2.80 1.28
CA ILE A 43 3.35 2.02 0.03
C ILE A 43 3.10 2.94 -1.17
N ILE A 44 2.04 3.75 -1.12
CA ILE A 44 1.68 4.69 -2.20
C ILE A 44 2.78 5.74 -2.39
N THR A 45 3.35 6.29 -1.31
CA THR A 45 4.46 7.25 -1.42
C THR A 45 5.65 6.64 -2.16
N ARG A 46 6.06 5.41 -1.81
CA ARG A 46 7.18 4.72 -2.47
C ARG A 46 6.91 4.45 -3.95
N LEU A 47 5.70 4.03 -4.29
CA LEU A 47 5.29 3.83 -5.69
C LEU A 47 5.36 5.14 -6.47
N ARG A 48 4.83 6.23 -5.90
CA ARG A 48 4.88 7.56 -6.50
C ARG A 48 6.31 8.06 -6.70
N GLU A 49 7.18 7.88 -5.72
CA GLU A 49 8.60 8.24 -5.82
C GLU A 49 9.31 7.46 -6.92
N GLY A 50 9.03 6.15 -7.03
CA GLY A 50 9.56 5.32 -8.12
C GLY A 50 9.10 5.80 -9.51
N MET A 51 7.81 6.13 -9.65
CA MET A 51 7.26 6.63 -10.92
C MET A 51 7.77 8.03 -11.27
N LEU A 52 7.89 8.94 -10.29
CA LEU A 52 8.42 10.29 -10.51
C LEU A 52 9.92 10.29 -10.80
N GLY A 53 10.68 9.36 -10.20
CA GLY A 53 12.09 9.14 -10.53
C GLY A 53 12.27 8.61 -11.96
N GLU A 54 11.33 7.81 -12.45
CA GLU A 54 11.33 7.31 -13.84
C GLU A 54 10.90 8.39 -14.86
N LEU A 55 9.97 9.28 -14.49
CA LEU A 55 9.53 10.40 -15.35
C LEU A 55 10.52 11.59 -15.40
N GLY A 56 11.40 11.73 -14.42
CA GLY A 56 12.44 12.78 -14.38
C GLY A 56 13.73 12.44 -15.13
N CYS A 57 13.86 11.22 -15.65
CA CYS A 57 14.98 10.78 -16.48
C CYS A 57 14.63 10.65 -17.97
N ALA A 58 13.45 11.14 -18.38
CA ALA A 58 13.02 11.22 -19.78
C ALA A 58 13.20 12.63 -20.35
#